data_AF-A0A4V1ZWL4-F1
#
_entry.id   AF-A0A4V1ZWL4-F1
#
_cell.length_a   1.000
_cell.length_b   1.000
_cell.length_c   1.000
_cell.angle_alpha   90.00
_cell.angle_beta   90.00
_cell.angle_gamma   90.00
#
_symmetry.space_group_name_H-M   'P 1'
#
loop_
_entity.id
_entity.type
_entity.pdbx_description
1 polymer ?
#
loop_
_entity_poly.entity_id
_entity_poly.type
_entity_poly.pdbx_seq_one_letter_code
_entity_poly.pdbx_strand_id
1 'polypeptide(L)'
;MNKNILVRQRDISDCGAACLCSVAAYYKLNLPVSRVRQLAGTDKRGTNVIGLIEAAENIGMQARGAKATEESLGKIPLPSIVHLVLKDQLHHFVVIYKVSTGFIFYMDPAEGKMVKRPRIEFLNEWSKVVVLIMPAENFNPGNHTNSNLSRFWHLIRPHRMMMLQALVGALVFTVLGLASSIYVQKIIDHVLVEGNLRLLNLLSVVMIVLLFFQLTIGGMKSVFALQTGQLIDARLILGYYKHILELPQRFFDTMRVGEIISRINDAVKIRAFVNEVALDIVVNILIIF
;
A
#
# COMPACT_ATOMS: atom_id res chain seq x y z
N MET A 1 13.73 -16.99 1.12
CA MET A 1 12.27 -17.18 1.28
C MET A 1 11.55 -16.24 0.31
N ASN A 2 10.52 -16.71 -0.37
CA ASN A 2 9.76 -15.91 -1.34
C ASN A 2 9.08 -14.73 -0.64
N LYS A 3 9.30 -13.49 -1.09
CA LYS A 3 8.78 -12.27 -0.43
C LYS A 3 7.25 -12.22 -0.43
N ASN A 4 6.61 -12.95 -1.33
CA ASN A 4 5.15 -12.97 -1.52
C ASN A 4 4.39 -13.70 -0.40
N ILE A 5 5.06 -14.52 0.42
CA ILE A 5 4.41 -15.19 1.56
C ILE A 5 4.12 -14.22 2.71
N LEU A 6 4.71 -13.04 2.70
CA LEU A 6 4.55 -12.02 3.73
C LEU A 6 3.32 -11.16 3.41
N VAL A 7 2.15 -11.64 3.83
CA VAL A 7 0.87 -10.98 3.53
C VAL A 7 0.38 -10.24 4.76
N ARG A 8 0.28 -8.91 4.66
CA ARG A 8 -0.29 -8.06 5.69
C ARG A 8 -1.81 -7.96 5.52
N GLN A 9 -2.55 -8.10 6.62
CA GLN A 9 -3.99 -7.84 6.65
C GLN A 9 -4.28 -6.36 6.40
N ARG A 10 -5.35 -6.08 5.67
CA ARG A 10 -5.77 -4.70 5.38
C ARG A 10 -6.74 -4.19 6.43
N ASP A 11 -7.71 -5.04 6.78
CA ASP A 11 -8.71 -4.78 7.79
C ASP A 11 -8.50 -5.72 9.00
N ILE A 12 -9.01 -5.35 10.19
CA ILE A 12 -8.79 -6.11 11.44
C ILE A 12 -9.38 -7.53 11.35
N SER A 13 -10.45 -7.71 10.59
CA SER A 13 -11.15 -8.99 10.38
C SER A 13 -10.48 -9.91 9.33
N ASP A 14 -9.47 -9.44 8.61
CA ASP A 14 -8.86 -10.14 7.46
C ASP A 14 -7.77 -11.16 7.83
N CYS A 15 -7.47 -11.38 9.11
CA CYS A 15 -6.34 -12.24 9.52
C CYS A 15 -6.38 -13.63 8.88
N GLY A 16 -7.55 -14.28 8.84
CA GLY A 16 -7.74 -15.58 8.18
C GLY A 16 -7.54 -15.52 6.66
N ALA A 17 -8.15 -14.54 5.99
CA ALA A 17 -8.00 -14.35 4.54
C ALA A 17 -6.54 -14.06 4.14
N ALA A 18 -5.82 -13.27 4.94
CA ALA A 18 -4.41 -12.99 4.75
C ALA A 18 -3.53 -14.24 4.95
N CYS A 19 -3.85 -15.08 5.95
CA CYS A 19 -3.19 -16.36 6.17
C CYS A 19 -3.35 -17.30 4.96
N LEU A 20 -4.57 -17.42 4.42
CA LEU A 20 -4.81 -18.25 3.24
C LEU A 20 -4.09 -17.69 1.99
N CYS A 21 -4.03 -16.37 1.82
CA CYS A 21 -3.22 -15.76 0.76
C CYS A 21 -1.73 -16.08 0.92
N SER A 22 -1.21 -16.08 2.15
CA SER A 22 0.19 -16.42 2.44
C SER A 22 0.50 -17.87 2.07
N VAL A 23 -0.37 -18.81 2.46
CA VAL A 23 -0.25 -20.23 2.08
C VAL A 23 -0.37 -20.41 0.56
N ALA A 24 -1.34 -19.76 -0.09
CA ALA A 24 -1.47 -19.80 -1.55
C ALA A 24 -0.19 -19.28 -2.24
N ALA A 25 0.38 -18.19 -1.75
CA ALA A 25 1.62 -17.61 -2.28
C ALA A 25 2.84 -18.53 -2.09
N TYR A 26 2.86 -19.33 -1.02
CA TYR A 26 3.87 -20.37 -0.84
C TYR A 26 3.83 -21.41 -1.97
N TYR A 27 2.63 -21.80 -2.40
CA TYR A 27 2.40 -22.67 -3.56
C TYR A 27 2.38 -21.93 -4.91
N LYS A 28 2.89 -20.69 -4.98
CA LYS A 28 2.98 -19.85 -6.20
C LYS A 28 1.63 -19.39 -6.78
N LEU A 29 0.58 -19.33 -5.96
CA LEU A 29 -0.70 -18.70 -6.32
C LEU A 29 -0.85 -17.36 -5.60
N ASN A 30 -0.69 -16.25 -6.33
CA ASN A 30 -0.87 -14.91 -5.80
C ASN A 30 -2.30 -14.43 -6.04
N LEU A 31 -3.04 -14.17 -4.96
CA LEU A 31 -4.41 -13.67 -4.98
C LEU A 31 -4.53 -12.37 -4.17
N PRO A 32 -5.41 -11.45 -4.56
CA PRO A 32 -5.72 -10.29 -3.72
C PRO A 32 -6.50 -10.73 -2.48
N VAL A 33 -6.11 -10.24 -1.30
CA VAL A 33 -6.77 -10.54 0.00
C VAL A 33 -8.28 -10.29 -0.07
N SER A 34 -8.73 -9.28 -0.80
CA SER A 34 -10.16 -8.98 -0.98
C SER A 34 -10.95 -10.11 -1.65
N ARG A 35 -10.34 -10.84 -2.58
CA ARG A 35 -11.00 -11.99 -3.24
C ARG A 35 -11.12 -13.15 -2.26
N VAL A 36 -10.05 -13.43 -1.50
CA VAL A 36 -10.07 -14.49 -0.48
C VAL A 36 -11.04 -14.16 0.65
N ARG A 37 -11.12 -12.89 1.08
CA ARG A 37 -12.13 -12.41 2.04
C ARG A 37 -13.56 -12.71 1.59
N GLN A 38 -13.86 -12.45 0.31
CA GLN A 38 -15.19 -12.73 -0.26
C GLN A 38 -15.49 -14.23 -0.30
N LEU A 39 -14.52 -15.04 -0.73
CA LEU A 39 -14.66 -16.50 -0.77
C LEU A 39 -14.83 -17.09 0.64
N ALA A 40 -14.10 -16.55 1.63
CA ALA A 40 -14.16 -17.03 3.00
C ALA A 40 -15.39 -16.53 3.77
N GLY A 41 -16.19 -15.64 3.18
CA GLY A 41 -17.36 -15.06 3.84
C GLY A 41 -17.01 -14.25 5.09
N THR A 42 -15.79 -13.69 5.16
CA THR A 42 -15.33 -12.90 6.31
C THR A 42 -16.29 -11.75 6.61
N ASP A 43 -16.81 -11.71 7.83
CA ASP A 43 -17.76 -10.71 8.29
C ASP A 43 -17.10 -9.72 9.29
N LYS A 44 -17.92 -8.90 9.94
CA LYS A 44 -17.46 -7.93 10.95
C LYS A 44 -16.83 -8.58 12.18
N ARG A 45 -17.11 -9.86 12.45
CA ARG A 45 -16.57 -10.64 13.58
C ARG A 45 -15.29 -11.39 13.20
N GLY A 46 -15.06 -11.62 11.91
CA GLY A 46 -13.82 -12.21 11.39
C GLY A 46 -14.09 -13.35 10.41
N THR A 47 -13.09 -14.23 10.28
CA THR A 47 -13.17 -15.41 9.40
C THR A 47 -13.32 -16.66 10.27
N ASN A 48 -14.31 -17.50 9.98
CA ASN A 48 -14.47 -18.79 10.64
C ASN A 48 -13.59 -19.87 9.98
N VAL A 49 -13.31 -20.97 10.69
CA VAL A 49 -12.51 -22.08 10.16
C VAL A 49 -13.18 -22.74 8.95
N ILE A 50 -14.51 -22.86 8.97
CA ILE A 50 -15.29 -23.46 7.87
C ILE A 50 -15.16 -22.61 6.61
N GLY A 51 -15.39 -21.30 6.70
CA GLY A 51 -15.23 -20.39 5.56
C GLY A 51 -13.80 -20.34 5.04
N LEU A 52 -12.79 -20.51 5.91
CA LEU A 52 -11.41 -20.64 5.47
C LEU A 52 -11.16 -21.90 4.64
N ILE A 53 -11.77 -23.03 5.03
CA ILE A 53 -11.72 -24.30 4.29
C ILE A 53 -12.45 -24.16 2.96
N GLU A 54 -13.68 -23.65 2.96
CA GLU A 54 -14.47 -23.40 1.74
C GLU A 54 -13.73 -22.46 0.78
N ALA A 55 -13.07 -21.41 1.30
CA ALA A 55 -12.28 -20.51 0.49
C ALA A 55 -11.06 -21.19 -0.13
N ALA A 56 -10.38 -22.07 0.62
CA ALA A 56 -9.24 -22.83 0.13
C ALA A 56 -9.66 -23.81 -0.99
N GLU A 57 -10.79 -24.49 -0.83
CA GLU A 57 -11.37 -25.39 -1.84
C GLU A 57 -11.75 -24.63 -3.11
N ASN A 58 -12.38 -23.47 -2.99
CA ASN A 58 -12.74 -22.61 -4.12
C ASN A 58 -11.54 -22.08 -4.93
N ILE A 59 -10.33 -22.06 -4.34
CA ILE A 59 -9.10 -21.66 -5.03
C ILE A 59 -8.25 -22.87 -5.47
N GLY A 60 -8.82 -24.08 -5.45
CA GLY A 60 -8.18 -25.31 -5.92
C GLY A 60 -7.19 -25.93 -4.92
N MET A 61 -7.33 -25.65 -3.62
CA MET A 61 -6.55 -26.30 -2.57
C MET A 61 -7.42 -27.27 -1.77
N GLN A 62 -6.82 -28.32 -1.20
CA GLN A 62 -7.47 -29.18 -0.21
C GLN A 62 -7.20 -28.61 1.18
N ALA A 63 -8.26 -28.44 1.97
CA ALA A 63 -8.14 -27.95 3.34
C ALA A 63 -8.90 -28.83 4.33
N ARG A 64 -8.34 -29.04 5.52
CA ARG A 64 -9.02 -29.73 6.62
C ARG A 64 -8.75 -29.07 7.96
N GLY A 65 -9.80 -28.85 8.73
CA GLY A 65 -9.72 -28.41 10.12
C GLY A 65 -9.46 -29.60 11.03
N ALA A 66 -8.49 -29.48 11.93
CA ALA A 66 -8.17 -30.49 12.93
C ALA A 66 -7.84 -29.84 14.28
N LYS A 67 -8.09 -30.59 15.37
CA LYS A 67 -7.60 -30.25 16.70
C LYS A 67 -6.31 -31.04 16.94
N ALA A 68 -5.20 -30.32 17.08
CA ALA A 68 -3.88 -30.90 17.22
C ALA A 68 -3.39 -30.85 18.68
N THR A 69 -2.64 -31.86 19.09
CA THR A 69 -1.93 -31.88 20.37
C THR A 69 -0.52 -31.30 20.21
N GLU A 70 0.12 -30.91 21.31
CA GLU A 70 1.46 -30.30 21.31
C GLU A 70 2.53 -31.21 20.70
N GLU A 71 2.36 -32.53 20.85
CA GLU A 71 3.21 -33.56 20.27
C GLU A 71 3.04 -33.67 18.75
N SER A 72 1.81 -33.46 18.26
CA SER A 72 1.49 -33.55 16.83
C SER A 72 1.96 -32.34 16.04
N LEU A 73 2.26 -31.20 16.70
CA LEU A 73 2.65 -29.95 16.03
C LEU A 73 3.89 -30.12 15.13
N GLY A 74 4.83 -30.99 15.49
CA GLY A 74 6.01 -31.29 14.69
C GLY A 74 5.77 -32.25 13.51
N LYS A 75 4.61 -32.91 13.45
CA LYS A 75 4.25 -33.91 12.42
C LYS A 75 3.26 -33.38 11.38
N ILE A 76 2.76 -32.15 11.57
CA ILE A 76 1.78 -31.52 10.71
C ILE A 76 2.41 -31.10 9.38
N PRO A 77 1.72 -31.25 8.23
CA PRO A 77 2.19 -30.71 6.96
C PRO A 77 2.35 -29.19 7.03
N LEU A 78 3.47 -28.67 6.55
CA LEU A 78 3.78 -27.24 6.53
C LEU A 78 3.76 -26.70 5.08
N PRO A 79 3.29 -25.47 4.85
CA PRO A 79 2.74 -24.53 5.84
C PRO A 79 1.31 -24.86 6.25
N SER A 80 0.96 -24.56 7.50
CA SER A 80 -0.40 -24.74 8.04
C SER A 80 -0.87 -23.48 8.76
N ILE A 81 -2.18 -23.20 8.71
CA ILE A 81 -2.78 -22.08 9.43
C ILE A 81 -3.17 -22.55 10.82
N VAL A 82 -2.90 -21.74 11.84
CA VAL A 82 -3.25 -22.05 13.22
C VAL A 82 -3.95 -20.87 13.86
N HIS A 83 -4.78 -21.17 14.85
CA HIS A 83 -5.57 -20.18 15.56
C HIS A 83 -4.99 -19.95 16.96
N LEU A 84 -4.65 -18.69 17.25
CA LEU A 84 -4.16 -18.20 18.52
C LEU A 84 -5.28 -17.45 19.26
N VAL A 85 -5.24 -17.54 20.59
CA VAL A 85 -6.04 -16.72 21.51
C VAL A 85 -5.06 -15.89 22.32
N LEU A 86 -4.98 -14.60 22.00
CA LEU A 86 -4.11 -13.68 22.72
C LEU A 86 -4.70 -13.33 24.09
N LYS A 87 -3.88 -12.72 24.96
CA LYS A 87 -4.20 -12.42 26.37
C LYS A 87 -5.51 -11.64 26.59
N ASP A 88 -5.96 -10.87 25.59
CA ASP A 88 -7.20 -10.10 25.62
C ASP A 88 -8.42 -10.85 25.01
N GLN A 89 -8.36 -12.19 24.92
CA GLN A 89 -9.35 -13.03 24.21
C GLN A 89 -9.51 -12.69 22.72
N LEU A 90 -8.51 -12.02 22.14
CA LEU A 90 -8.49 -11.71 20.71
C LEU A 90 -8.13 -12.98 19.93
N HIS A 91 -9.05 -13.38 19.06
CA HIS A 91 -8.91 -14.48 18.13
C HIS A 91 -8.05 -14.07 16.94
N HIS A 92 -6.94 -14.75 16.70
CA HIS A 92 -5.99 -14.40 15.64
C HIS A 92 -5.52 -15.62 14.87
N PHE A 93 -5.46 -15.54 13.55
CA PHE A 93 -4.90 -16.60 12.71
C PHE A 93 -3.47 -16.25 12.32
N VAL A 94 -2.59 -17.26 12.33
CA VAL A 94 -1.20 -17.14 11.86
C VAL A 94 -0.82 -18.35 11.01
N VAL A 95 0.23 -18.22 10.19
CA VAL A 95 0.70 -19.32 9.32
C VAL A 95 2.03 -19.86 9.82
N ILE A 96 2.09 -21.12 10.23
CA ILE A 96 3.34 -21.77 10.61
C ILE A 96 4.07 -22.24 9.36
N TYR A 97 5.35 -21.88 9.24
CA TYR A 97 6.23 -22.30 8.15
C TYR A 97 7.31 -23.27 8.58
N LYS A 98 7.74 -23.21 9.84
CA LYS A 98 8.77 -24.11 10.38
C LYS A 98 8.59 -24.31 11.87
N VAL A 99 8.62 -25.57 12.29
CA VAL A 99 8.63 -25.97 13.71
C VAL A 99 10.00 -26.57 14.02
N SER A 100 10.69 -26.03 15.03
CA SER A 100 11.94 -26.56 15.57
C SER A 100 11.72 -27.01 17.01
N THR A 101 12.70 -27.72 17.59
CA THR A 101 12.62 -28.25 18.96
C THR A 101 12.37 -27.16 20.00
N GLY A 102 13.00 -25.98 19.86
CA GLY A 102 12.85 -24.84 20.77
C GLY A 102 12.12 -23.61 20.21
N PHE A 103 11.97 -23.47 18.89
CA PHE A 103 11.43 -22.27 18.26
C PHE A 103 10.40 -22.59 17.18
N ILE A 104 9.40 -21.72 17.03
CA ILE A 104 8.41 -21.75 15.96
C ILE A 104 8.60 -20.51 15.08
N PHE A 105 8.58 -20.73 13.76
CA PHE A 105 8.59 -19.67 12.75
C PHE A 105 7.22 -19.61 12.10
N TYR A 106 6.54 -18.49 12.28
CA TYR A 106 5.23 -18.23 11.70
C TYR A 106 5.18 -16.86 11.03
N MET A 107 4.28 -16.69 10.08
CA MET A 107 3.93 -15.40 9.48
C MET A 107 2.74 -14.84 10.23
N ASP A 108 2.91 -13.64 10.79
CA ASP A 108 1.85 -12.89 11.44
C ASP A 108 1.20 -11.93 10.43
N PRO A 109 -0.10 -12.10 10.09
CA PRO A 109 -0.76 -11.21 9.14
C PRO A 109 -0.95 -9.78 9.67
N ALA A 110 -0.91 -9.52 10.99
CA ALA A 110 -1.04 -8.18 11.54
C ALA A 110 0.13 -7.27 11.10
N GLU A 111 1.35 -7.80 11.19
CA GLU A 111 2.56 -7.11 10.76
C GLU A 111 2.97 -7.43 9.32
N GLY A 112 2.52 -8.56 8.77
CA GLY A 112 2.97 -9.10 7.49
C GLY A 112 4.45 -9.49 7.54
N LYS A 113 4.92 -10.05 8.65
CA LYS A 113 6.34 -10.42 8.85
C LYS A 113 6.46 -11.85 9.37
N MET A 114 7.64 -12.44 9.16
CA MET A 114 8.01 -13.68 9.83
C MET A 114 8.42 -13.37 11.26
N VAL A 115 7.80 -14.05 12.22
CA VAL A 115 8.12 -13.98 13.63
C VAL A 115 8.76 -15.30 14.04
N LYS A 116 9.85 -15.20 14.80
CA LYS A 116 10.49 -16.33 15.49
C LYS A 116 10.17 -16.20 16.97
N ARG A 117 9.53 -17.23 17.54
CA ARG A 117 9.13 -17.20 18.95
C ARG A 117 9.50 -18.51 19.66
N PRO A 118 9.80 -18.49 20.97
CA PRO A 118 10.00 -19.70 21.75
C PRO A 118 8.75 -20.58 21.71
N ARG A 119 8.95 -21.90 21.57
CA ARG A 119 7.84 -22.86 21.48
C ARG A 119 6.91 -22.78 22.70
N ILE A 120 7.47 -22.59 23.89
CA ILE A 120 6.71 -22.55 25.15
C ILE A 120 5.70 -21.39 25.17
N GLU A 121 6.12 -20.20 24.77
CA GLU A 121 5.24 -19.03 24.70
C GLU A 121 4.10 -19.23 23.70
N PHE A 122 4.44 -19.80 22.54
CA PHE A 122 3.47 -20.06 21.48
C PHE A 122 2.41 -21.08 21.90
N LEU A 123 2.80 -22.15 22.61
CA LEU A 123 1.88 -23.18 23.08
C LEU A 123 0.86 -22.63 24.08
N ASN A 124 1.23 -21.64 24.90
CA ASN A 124 0.32 -20.99 25.84
C ASN A 124 -0.77 -20.15 25.14
N GLU A 125 -0.46 -19.58 23.97
CA GLU A 125 -1.40 -18.75 23.18
C GLU A 125 -2.18 -19.59 22.16
N TRP A 126 -1.81 -20.85 21.94
CA TRP A 126 -2.39 -21.68 20.89
C TRP A 126 -3.69 -22.36 21.31
N SER A 127 -4.75 -22.16 20.52
CA SER A 127 -6.07 -22.74 20.77
C SER A 127 -6.18 -24.25 20.45
N LYS A 128 -5.09 -24.88 19.99
CA LYS A 128 -5.05 -26.27 19.48
C LYS A 128 -5.79 -26.50 18.17
N VAL A 129 -6.34 -25.45 17.55
CA VAL A 129 -6.99 -25.53 16.23
C VAL A 129 -5.98 -25.26 15.12
N VAL A 130 -5.99 -26.14 14.11
CA VAL A 130 -5.14 -26.09 12.92
C VAL A 130 -5.98 -26.29 11.68
N VAL A 131 -5.65 -25.57 10.62
CA VAL A 131 -6.17 -25.78 9.27
C VAL A 131 -5.02 -26.23 8.40
N LEU A 132 -5.06 -27.50 8.03
CA LEU A 132 -4.11 -28.15 7.13
C LEU A 132 -4.47 -27.79 5.70
N ILE A 133 -3.52 -27.30 4.92
CA ILE A 133 -3.77 -26.84 3.55
C ILE A 133 -2.68 -27.37 2.62
N MET A 134 -3.11 -28.01 1.53
CA MET A 134 -2.22 -28.54 0.50
C MET A 134 -2.84 -28.30 -0.89
N PRO A 135 -2.04 -28.17 -1.96
CA PRO A 135 -2.57 -28.06 -3.32
C PRO A 135 -3.36 -29.32 -3.68
N ALA A 136 -4.53 -29.14 -4.29
CA ALA A 136 -5.29 -30.25 -4.89
C ALA A 136 -4.67 -30.66 -6.24
N GLU A 137 -5.13 -31.77 -6.81
CA GLU A 137 -4.68 -32.23 -8.13
C GLU A 137 -4.95 -31.21 -9.25
N ASN A 138 -6.02 -30.42 -9.13
CA ASN A 138 -6.41 -29.36 -10.07
C ASN A 138 -5.83 -27.98 -9.71
N PHE A 139 -4.89 -27.90 -8.77
CA PHE A 139 -4.29 -26.64 -8.35
C PHE A 139 -3.44 -26.04 -9.48
N ASN A 140 -3.82 -24.84 -9.92
CA ASN A 140 -3.08 -24.10 -10.94
C ASN A 140 -2.35 -22.91 -10.33
N PRO A 141 -1.00 -22.90 -10.33
CA PRO A 141 -0.23 -21.71 -9.98
C PRO A 141 -0.58 -20.54 -10.90
N GLY A 142 -0.60 -19.33 -10.35
CA GLY A 142 -1.01 -18.16 -11.11
C GLY A 142 -0.79 -16.86 -10.36
N ASN A 143 -0.74 -15.76 -11.09
CA ASN A 143 -0.68 -14.43 -10.49
C ASN A 143 -1.91 -13.62 -10.91
N HIS A 144 -2.87 -13.51 -10.00
CA HIS A 144 -4.08 -12.70 -10.17
C HIS A 144 -3.98 -11.36 -9.43
N THR A 145 -2.80 -11.01 -8.94
CA THR A 145 -2.55 -9.69 -8.37
C THR A 145 -2.12 -8.73 -9.46
N ASN A 146 -2.86 -7.64 -9.62
CA ASN A 146 -2.42 -6.53 -10.46
C ASN A 146 -1.36 -5.75 -9.69
N SER A 147 -0.23 -5.45 -10.35
CA SER A 147 0.82 -4.62 -9.76
C SER A 147 0.26 -3.25 -9.37
N ASN A 148 0.63 -2.76 -8.18
CA ASN A 148 0.28 -1.42 -7.72
C ASN A 148 0.75 -0.34 -8.72
N LEU A 149 1.90 -0.55 -9.36
CA LEU A 149 2.44 0.37 -10.37
C LEU A 149 1.59 0.41 -11.64
N SER A 150 1.05 -0.75 -12.07
CA SER A 150 0.14 -0.82 -13.21
C SER A 150 -1.17 -0.08 -12.92
N ARG A 151 -1.73 -0.26 -11.72
CA ARG A 151 -2.94 0.48 -11.28
C ARG A 151 -2.69 1.99 -11.22
N PHE A 152 -1.53 2.39 -10.69
CA PHE A 152 -1.09 3.78 -10.62
C PHE A 152 -0.96 4.40 -12.01
N TRP A 153 -0.31 3.72 -12.94
CA TRP A 153 -0.17 4.18 -14.32
C TRP A 153 -1.52 4.35 -15.01
N HIS A 154 -2.46 3.43 -14.78
CA HIS A 154 -3.81 3.53 -15.31
C HIS A 154 -4.58 4.74 -14.77
N LEU A 155 -4.32 5.15 -13.52
CA LEU A 155 -4.96 6.33 -12.92
C LEU A 155 -4.40 7.66 -13.48
N ILE A 156 -3.10 7.69 -13.75
CA ILE A 156 -2.40 8.88 -14.26
C ILE A 156 -2.60 9.08 -15.76
N ARG A 157 -2.59 8.00 -16.54
CA ARG A 157 -2.60 8.04 -18.01
C ARG A 157 -3.63 9.01 -18.62
N PRO A 158 -4.87 9.14 -18.10
CA PRO A 158 -5.85 10.08 -18.64
C PRO A 158 -5.47 11.57 -18.46
N HIS A 159 -4.67 11.91 -17.45
CA HIS A 159 -4.34 13.28 -17.04
C HIS A 159 -2.91 13.70 -17.42
N ARG A 160 -2.27 12.94 -18.34
CA ARG A 160 -0.85 13.11 -18.72
C ARG A 160 -0.48 14.52 -19.21
N MET A 161 -1.38 15.22 -19.90
CA MET A 161 -1.09 16.55 -20.46
C MET A 161 -1.02 17.62 -19.36
N MET A 162 -1.93 17.55 -18.39
CA MET A 162 -1.93 18.43 -17.23
C MET A 162 -0.69 18.19 -16.35
N MET A 163 -0.32 16.92 -16.14
CA MET A 163 0.92 16.59 -15.42
C MET A 163 2.17 17.10 -16.14
N LEU A 164 2.22 17.02 -17.48
CA LEU A 164 3.34 17.56 -18.25
C LEU A 164 3.45 19.08 -18.12
N GLN A 165 2.32 19.80 -18.19
CA GLN A 165 2.28 21.25 -17.98
C GLN A 165 2.74 21.63 -16.56
N ALA A 166 2.27 20.90 -15.55
CA ALA A 166 2.69 21.11 -14.17
C ALA A 166 4.18 20.82 -13.96
N LEU A 167 4.72 19.79 -14.61
CA LEU A 167 6.14 19.45 -14.57
C LEU A 167 7.01 20.53 -15.22
N VAL A 168 6.63 21.00 -16.40
CA VAL A 168 7.34 22.09 -17.10
C VAL A 168 7.29 23.38 -16.28
N GLY A 169 6.12 23.73 -15.73
CA GLY A 169 5.97 24.89 -14.85
C GLY A 169 6.83 24.78 -13.60
N ALA A 170 6.92 23.60 -13.00
CA ALA A 170 7.78 23.34 -11.85
C ALA A 170 9.27 23.46 -12.19
N LEU A 171 9.71 22.94 -13.33
CA LEU A 171 11.09 23.09 -13.79
C LEU A 171 11.47 24.55 -14.01
N VAL A 172 10.63 25.31 -14.73
CA VAL A 172 10.88 26.74 -14.96
C VAL A 172 10.90 27.51 -13.64
N PHE A 173 9.95 27.24 -12.73
CA PHE A 173 9.94 27.85 -11.39
C PHE A 173 11.25 27.60 -10.64
N THR A 174 11.79 26.37 -10.69
CA THR A 174 13.03 26.07 -9.98
C THR A 174 14.27 26.67 -10.66
N VAL A 175 14.33 26.68 -12.00
CA VAL A 175 15.42 27.34 -12.73
C VAL A 175 15.46 28.84 -12.42
N LEU A 176 14.29 29.49 -12.35
CA LEU A 176 14.20 30.89 -11.90
C LEU A 176 14.65 31.03 -10.44
N GLY A 177 14.35 30.05 -9.58
CA GLY A 177 14.85 30.00 -8.21
C GLY A 177 16.38 29.95 -8.12
N LEU A 178 17.06 29.21 -8.99
CA LEU A 178 18.54 29.16 -9.05
C LEU A 178 19.17 30.52 -9.40
N ALA A 179 18.45 31.39 -10.12
CA ALA A 179 18.92 32.75 -10.40
C ALA A 179 19.14 33.57 -9.11
N SER A 180 18.42 33.27 -8.03
CA SER A 180 18.63 33.90 -6.72
C SER A 180 20.02 33.61 -6.15
N SER A 181 20.52 32.39 -6.30
CA SER A 181 21.87 32.01 -5.87
C SER A 181 22.95 32.74 -6.68
N ILE A 182 22.77 32.81 -8.01
CA ILE A 182 23.69 33.54 -8.91
C ILE A 182 23.70 35.04 -8.58
N TYR A 183 22.56 35.62 -8.22
CA TYR A 183 22.45 37.01 -7.83
C TYR A 183 23.24 37.32 -6.55
N VAL A 184 23.11 36.49 -5.52
CA VAL A 184 23.90 36.64 -4.28
C VAL A 184 25.39 36.51 -4.58
N GLN A 185 25.77 35.52 -5.38
CA GLN A 185 27.17 35.34 -5.82
C GLN A 185 27.71 36.61 -6.50
N LYS A 186 26.98 37.17 -7.48
CA LYS A 186 27.40 38.37 -8.20
C LYS A 186 27.49 39.62 -7.32
N ILE A 187 26.66 39.74 -6.29
CA ILE A 187 26.77 40.82 -5.32
C ILE A 187 28.06 40.71 -4.53
N ILE A 188 28.37 39.52 -4.02
CA ILE A 188 29.57 39.29 -3.20
C ILE A 188 30.84 39.47 -4.02
N ASP A 189 30.91 38.83 -5.19
CA ASP A 189 32.15 38.73 -5.96
C ASP A 189 32.48 40.02 -6.73
N HIS A 190 31.47 40.79 -7.17
CA HIS A 190 31.69 41.96 -8.04
C HIS A 190 31.17 43.27 -7.43
N VAL A 191 29.92 43.30 -6.95
CA VAL A 191 29.32 44.58 -6.50
C VAL A 191 30.02 45.12 -5.25
N LEU A 192 30.24 44.25 -4.26
CA LEU A 192 30.86 44.64 -2.99
C LEU A 192 32.36 44.93 -3.14
N VAL A 193 33.05 44.20 -4.02
CA VAL A 193 34.48 44.39 -4.28
C VAL A 193 34.76 45.66 -5.09
N GLU A 194 33.99 45.91 -6.16
CA GLU A 194 34.19 47.06 -7.06
C GLU A 194 33.46 48.33 -6.59
N GLY A 195 32.53 48.23 -5.63
CA GLY A 195 31.69 49.35 -5.17
C GLY A 195 30.71 49.88 -6.22
N ASN A 196 30.40 49.10 -7.26
CA ASN A 196 29.64 49.56 -8.42
C ASN A 196 28.12 49.56 -8.19
N LEU A 197 27.60 50.69 -7.70
CA LEU A 197 26.17 50.89 -7.45
C LEU A 197 25.29 50.79 -8.71
N ARG A 198 25.86 51.05 -9.90
CA ARG A 198 25.11 50.93 -11.17
C ARG A 198 24.88 49.46 -11.51
N LEU A 199 25.88 48.60 -11.31
CA LEU A 199 25.75 47.14 -11.46
C LEU A 199 24.73 46.59 -10.47
N LEU A 200 24.77 47.06 -9.21
CA LEU A 200 23.80 46.68 -8.18
C LEU A 200 22.35 46.99 -8.58
N ASN A 201 22.07 48.22 -9.01
CA ASN A 201 20.73 48.62 -9.42
C ASN A 201 20.25 47.80 -10.62
N LEU A 202 21.11 47.57 -11.62
CA LEU A 202 20.77 46.74 -12.78
C LEU A 202 20.39 45.31 -12.37
N LEU A 203 21.24 44.66 -11.57
CA LEU A 203 20.99 43.31 -11.07
C LEU A 203 19.72 43.23 -10.21
N SER A 204 19.47 44.26 -9.39
CA SER A 204 18.30 44.32 -8.51
C SER A 204 16.99 44.43 -9.31
N VAL A 205 16.96 45.26 -10.36
CA VAL A 205 15.81 45.36 -11.27
C VAL A 205 15.55 44.03 -11.97
N VAL A 206 16.61 43.38 -12.47
CA VAL A 206 16.50 42.04 -13.08
C VAL A 206 15.94 41.03 -12.08
N MET A 207 16.41 41.04 -10.83
CA MET A 207 15.91 40.13 -9.80
C MET A 207 14.43 40.37 -9.48
N ILE A 208 13.98 41.63 -9.37
CA ILE A 208 12.57 41.94 -9.14
C ILE A 208 11.70 41.39 -10.28
N VAL A 209 12.15 41.54 -11.54
CA VAL A 209 11.45 40.98 -12.70
C VAL A 209 11.41 39.45 -12.64
N LEU A 210 12.52 38.79 -12.31
CA LEU A 210 12.58 37.33 -12.17
C LEU A 210 11.65 36.83 -11.05
N LEU A 211 11.63 37.50 -9.89
CA LEU A 211 10.73 37.17 -8.78
C LEU A 211 9.26 37.34 -9.17
N PHE A 212 8.93 38.37 -9.95
CA PHE A 212 7.58 38.56 -10.47
C PHE A 212 7.15 37.40 -11.40
N PHE A 213 8.02 36.98 -12.32
CA PHE A 213 7.77 35.80 -13.15
C PHE A 213 7.67 34.52 -12.32
N GLN A 214 8.55 34.35 -11.32
CA GLN A 214 8.55 33.19 -10.44
C GLN A 214 7.24 33.10 -9.65
N LEU A 215 6.74 34.22 -9.12
CA LEU A 215 5.46 34.29 -8.41
C LEU A 215 4.29 33.91 -9.35
N THR A 216 4.31 34.45 -10.57
CA THR A 216 3.24 34.22 -11.57
C THR A 216 3.21 32.75 -12.00
N ILE A 217 4.35 32.18 -12.36
CA ILE A 217 4.48 30.79 -12.79
C ILE A 217 4.16 29.84 -11.63
N GLY A 218 4.64 30.14 -10.42
CA GLY A 218 4.32 29.37 -9.22
C GLY A 218 2.82 29.37 -8.90
N GLY A 219 2.15 30.52 -9.07
CA GLY A 219 0.70 30.63 -8.94
C GLY A 219 -0.05 29.79 -9.98
N MET A 220 0.33 29.91 -11.26
CA MET A 220 -0.28 29.12 -12.34
C MET A 220 -0.08 27.60 -12.14
N LYS A 221 1.13 27.17 -11.77
CA LYS A 221 1.43 25.77 -11.42
C LYS A 221 0.48 25.27 -10.33
N SER A 222 0.32 26.05 -9.26
CA SER A 222 -0.55 25.69 -8.13
C SER A 222 -2.02 25.56 -8.54
N VAL A 223 -2.53 26.50 -9.35
CA VAL A 223 -3.91 26.44 -9.86
C VAL A 223 -4.13 25.20 -10.74
N PHE A 224 -3.20 24.88 -11.65
CA PHE A 224 -3.31 23.68 -12.48
C PHE A 224 -3.24 22.38 -11.67
N ALA A 225 -2.36 22.33 -10.65
CA ALA A 225 -2.28 21.19 -9.75
C ALA A 225 -3.60 20.99 -8.98
N LEU A 226 -4.20 22.07 -8.48
CA LEU A 226 -5.49 22.04 -7.78
C LEU A 226 -6.63 21.59 -8.69
N GLN A 227 -6.75 22.15 -9.90
CA GLN A 227 -7.78 21.76 -10.87
C GLN A 227 -7.66 20.29 -11.27
N THR A 228 -6.43 19.83 -11.50
CA THR A 228 -6.15 18.41 -11.82
C THR A 228 -6.52 17.52 -10.65
N GLY A 229 -6.19 17.94 -9.42
CA GLY A 229 -6.68 17.32 -8.19
C GLY A 229 -8.18 17.15 -8.21
N GLN A 230 -8.93 18.24 -8.25
CA GLN A 230 -10.40 18.21 -8.20
C GLN A 230 -11.04 17.28 -9.26
N LEU A 231 -10.51 17.23 -10.48
CA LEU A 231 -11.01 16.32 -11.52
C LEU A 231 -10.76 14.84 -11.18
N ILE A 232 -9.57 14.51 -10.68
CA ILE A 232 -9.24 13.15 -10.22
C ILE A 232 -10.12 12.79 -9.02
N ASP A 233 -10.34 13.72 -8.10
CA ASP A 233 -11.20 13.55 -6.92
C ASP A 233 -12.61 13.18 -7.32
N ALA A 234 -13.21 14.01 -8.19
CA ALA A 234 -14.56 13.79 -8.67
C ALA A 234 -14.67 12.41 -9.31
N ARG A 235 -13.71 12.04 -10.17
CA ARG A 235 -13.75 10.75 -10.87
C ARG A 235 -13.55 9.55 -9.94
N LEU A 236 -12.62 9.63 -9.00
CA LEU A 236 -12.35 8.55 -8.03
C LEU A 236 -13.48 8.39 -7.04
N ILE A 237 -13.92 9.50 -6.44
CA ILE A 237 -14.96 9.50 -5.41
C ILE A 237 -16.29 9.10 -6.06
N LEU A 238 -16.75 9.77 -7.13
CA LEU A 238 -18.01 9.41 -7.79
C LEU A 238 -17.98 7.99 -8.35
N GLY A 239 -16.84 7.57 -8.93
CA GLY A 239 -16.67 6.20 -9.42
C GLY A 239 -16.80 5.16 -8.30
N TYR A 240 -16.17 5.41 -7.15
CA TYR A 240 -16.27 4.55 -5.98
C TYR A 240 -17.68 4.53 -5.39
N TYR A 241 -18.31 5.69 -5.23
CA TYR A 241 -19.71 5.79 -4.77
C TYR A 241 -20.66 5.03 -5.68
N LYS A 242 -20.58 5.24 -6.99
CA LYS A 242 -21.42 4.53 -7.97
C LYS A 242 -21.22 3.02 -7.87
N HIS A 243 -19.97 2.57 -7.83
CA HIS A 243 -19.67 1.14 -7.73
C HIS A 243 -20.20 0.53 -6.42
N ILE A 244 -20.04 1.23 -5.28
CA ILE A 244 -20.59 0.76 -4.01
C ILE A 244 -22.10 0.59 -4.08
N LEU A 245 -22.82 1.55 -4.67
CA LEU A 245 -24.27 1.50 -4.77
C LEU A 245 -24.77 0.34 -5.65
N GLU A 246 -23.93 -0.20 -6.54
CA GLU A 246 -24.24 -1.37 -7.38
C GLU A 246 -23.91 -2.71 -6.69
N LEU A 247 -23.25 -2.71 -5.52
CA LEU A 247 -22.88 -3.94 -4.83
C LEU A 247 -24.07 -4.62 -4.13
N PRO A 248 -24.08 -5.96 -4.06
CA PRO A 248 -25.16 -6.70 -3.40
C PRO A 248 -25.16 -6.50 -1.88
N GLN A 249 -26.32 -6.66 -1.23
CA GLN A 249 -26.52 -6.49 0.22
C GLN A 249 -25.47 -7.24 1.07
N ARG A 250 -25.07 -8.45 0.66
CA ARG A 250 -24.06 -9.27 1.35
C ARG A 250 -22.73 -8.54 1.56
N PHE A 251 -22.35 -7.62 0.68
CA PHE A 251 -21.16 -6.80 0.83
C PHE A 251 -21.29 -5.83 2.02
N PHE A 252 -22.44 -5.19 2.17
CA PHE A 252 -22.72 -4.23 3.25
C PHE A 252 -22.88 -4.89 4.61
N ASP A 253 -23.36 -6.14 4.64
CA ASP A 253 -23.48 -6.91 5.87
C ASP A 253 -22.09 -7.30 6.43
N THR A 254 -21.12 -7.54 5.53
CA THR A 254 -19.78 -8.02 5.87
C THR A 254 -18.74 -6.92 6.10
N MET A 255 -18.89 -5.73 5.49
CA MET A 255 -17.97 -4.61 5.68
C MET A 255 -18.42 -3.63 6.77
N ARG A 256 -17.46 -3.08 7.52
CA ARG A 256 -17.73 -1.98 8.46
C ARG A 256 -17.76 -0.64 7.71
N VAL A 257 -18.61 0.29 8.13
CA VAL A 257 -18.68 1.64 7.54
C VAL A 257 -17.31 2.34 7.58
N GLY A 258 -16.57 2.19 8.68
CA GLY A 258 -15.22 2.73 8.80
C GLY A 258 -14.22 2.14 7.80
N GLU A 259 -14.33 0.85 7.45
CA GLU A 259 -13.47 0.20 6.43
C GLU A 259 -13.73 0.80 5.05
N ILE A 260 -15.01 1.06 4.72
CA ILE A 260 -15.41 1.70 3.46
C ILE A 260 -14.87 3.13 3.37
N ILE A 261 -15.05 3.92 4.43
CA ILE A 261 -14.56 5.31 4.50
C ILE A 261 -13.03 5.35 4.44
N SER A 262 -12.34 4.43 5.11
CA SER A 262 -10.87 4.37 5.07
C SER A 262 -10.36 4.18 3.65
N ARG A 263 -11.01 3.34 2.84
CA ARG A 263 -10.60 3.12 1.44
C ARG A 263 -10.79 4.36 0.56
N ILE A 264 -11.81 5.17 0.81
CA ILE A 264 -11.98 6.48 0.15
C ILE A 264 -10.82 7.40 0.55
N ASN A 265 -10.53 7.50 1.85
CA ASN A 265 -9.44 8.34 2.35
C ASN A 265 -8.07 7.89 1.82
N ASP A 266 -7.84 6.59 1.69
CA ASP A 266 -6.61 6.06 1.10
C ASP A 266 -6.51 6.41 -0.39
N ALA A 267 -7.61 6.38 -1.14
CA ALA A 267 -7.63 6.84 -2.52
C ALA A 267 -7.32 8.36 -2.63
N VAL A 268 -7.84 9.17 -1.70
CA VAL A 268 -7.53 10.60 -1.60
C VAL A 268 -6.03 10.81 -1.35
N LYS A 269 -5.44 10.08 -0.38
CA LYS A 269 -3.99 10.13 -0.08
C LYS A 269 -3.14 9.71 -1.28
N ILE A 270 -3.51 8.64 -2.00
CA ILE A 270 -2.79 8.19 -3.19
C ILE A 270 -2.77 9.30 -4.25
N ARG A 271 -3.90 10.00 -4.46
CA ARG A 271 -3.96 11.11 -5.42
C ARG A 271 -3.17 12.34 -4.95
N ALA A 272 -3.19 12.68 -3.66
CA ALA A 272 -2.34 13.75 -3.13
C ALA A 272 -0.84 13.44 -3.38
N PHE A 273 -0.44 12.19 -3.15
CA PHE A 273 0.91 11.72 -3.47
C PHE A 273 1.26 11.84 -4.97
N VAL A 274 0.33 11.49 -5.87
CA VAL A 274 0.52 11.64 -7.32
C VAL A 274 0.73 13.09 -7.74
N ASN A 275 -0.08 14.00 -7.20
CA ASN A 275 -0.11 15.39 -7.66
C ASN A 275 1.00 16.24 -7.05
N GLU A 276 1.36 16.02 -5.78
CA GLU A 276 2.32 16.86 -5.08
C GLU A 276 3.69 16.17 -5.04
N VAL A 277 3.76 15.02 -4.36
CA VAL A 277 5.03 14.36 -4.04
C VAL A 277 5.72 13.81 -5.28
N ALA A 278 4.99 13.21 -6.22
CA ALA A 278 5.61 12.63 -7.41
C ALA A 278 6.20 13.70 -8.35
N LEU A 279 5.54 14.85 -8.49
CA LEU A 279 6.07 15.97 -9.28
C LEU A 279 7.34 16.52 -8.64
N ASP A 280 7.33 16.75 -7.33
CA ASP A 280 8.49 17.29 -6.61
C ASP A 280 9.68 16.33 -6.63
N ILE A 281 9.46 15.01 -6.52
CA ILE A 281 10.53 14.01 -6.67
C ILE A 281 11.20 14.13 -8.05
N VAL A 282 10.41 14.21 -9.12
CA VAL A 282 10.96 14.29 -10.49
C VAL A 282 11.76 15.58 -10.68
N VAL A 283 11.23 16.71 -10.20
CA VAL A 283 11.90 18.01 -10.27
C VAL A 283 13.20 18.00 -9.47
N ASN A 284 13.19 17.48 -8.24
CA ASN A 284 14.38 17.43 -7.40
C ASN A 284 15.48 16.51 -7.97
N ILE A 285 15.11 15.37 -8.56
CA ILE A 285 16.08 14.50 -9.23
C ILE A 285 16.74 15.23 -10.42
N LEU A 286 15.97 15.95 -11.23
CA LEU A 286 16.48 16.72 -12.37
C LEU A 286 17.35 17.92 -11.97
N ILE A 287 17.31 18.35 -10.71
CA ILE A 287 18.15 19.45 -10.20
C ILE A 287 19.48 18.92 -9.65
N ILE A 288 19.46 17.73 -9.04
CA ILE A 288 20.65 17.12 -8.44
C ILE A 288 21.60 16.55 -9.50
N PHE A 289 21.06 16.09 -10.63
CA PHE A 289 21.82 15.60 -11.79
C PHE A 289 21.94 16.67 -12.87
#